data_AF-A0AA35WQI1-F1
#
_entry.id   AF-A0AA35WQI1-F1
#
_cell.length_a   1.000
_cell.length_b   1.000
_cell.length_c   1.000
_cell.angle_alpha   90.00
_cell.angle_beta   90.00
_cell.angle_gamma   90.00
#
_symmetry.space_group_name_H-M   'P 1'
#
loop_
_entity.id
_entity.type
_entity.pdbx_description
1 polymer ?
#
loop_
_entity_poly.entity_id
_entity_poly.type
_entity_poly.pdbx_seq_one_letter_code
_entity_poly.pdbx_strand_id
1 'polypeptide(L)'
;MATGALSPSTAEGKEAPRVADFDELVDEVLAKKGPSKYTDGLSEDNWEEELEKIPLFMTRAPTEIDPQSAPALAALQDLIYQEDTPKSRALAHKEDGNEHFRKKRYRQAVETYSAAINQGCKDRELRAILFCNRATSQYRLGNFRSALADAGEAHRSNDEYMKAIVRASECCVRLKRFSEALKWCEIGLTLEDKNPVLKQLRVTATTEKKKQERDKRREEAATRAKSQRDTELVQIIKVGTLLRLFISPSSAPSPEEYHYTYRWRDQ
;
A
#
# COMPACT_ATOMS: atom_id res chain seq x y z
N MET A 1 -41.01 -36.43 -42.35
CA MET A 1 -40.89 -37.85 -41.93
C MET A 1 -39.46 -38.08 -41.46
N ALA A 2 -39.29 -38.34 -40.17
CA ALA A 2 -38.20 -39.12 -39.58
C ALA A 2 -38.35 -38.98 -38.05
N THR A 3 -39.14 -39.89 -37.50
CA THR A 3 -39.29 -40.17 -36.08
C THR A 3 -38.01 -40.82 -35.56
N GLY A 4 -37.46 -40.35 -34.44
CA GLY A 4 -36.33 -40.98 -33.76
C GLY A 4 -36.32 -40.59 -32.28
N ALA A 5 -36.67 -41.55 -31.43
CA ALA A 5 -37.05 -41.38 -30.04
C ALA A 5 -35.91 -40.94 -29.11
N LEU A 6 -36.25 -40.09 -28.13
CA LEU A 6 -35.51 -39.96 -26.88
C LEU A 6 -35.75 -41.21 -26.01
N SER A 7 -34.67 -41.81 -25.53
CA SER A 7 -34.65 -42.60 -24.28
C SER A 7 -33.33 -42.36 -23.54
N PRO A 8 -33.34 -42.43 -22.20
CA PRO A 8 -32.33 -41.78 -21.36
C PRO A 8 -31.09 -42.65 -21.18
N SER A 9 -29.93 -42.11 -21.53
CA SER A 9 -28.64 -42.74 -21.21
C SER A 9 -28.39 -42.60 -19.70
N THR A 10 -28.27 -43.75 -19.08
CA THR A 10 -28.03 -44.02 -17.67
C THR A 10 -26.85 -43.21 -17.15
N ALA A 11 -27.06 -42.57 -16.00
CA ALA A 11 -26.00 -41.98 -15.20
C ALA A 11 -25.10 -43.11 -14.66
N GLU A 12 -23.95 -43.33 -15.27
CA GLU A 12 -22.85 -44.07 -14.64
C GLU A 12 -21.86 -43.06 -14.07
N GLY A 13 -22.02 -42.82 -12.77
CA GLY A 13 -21.02 -42.15 -11.97
C GLY A 13 -19.72 -42.93 -12.05
N LYS A 14 -18.67 -42.29 -12.56
CA LYS A 14 -17.30 -42.77 -12.36
C LYS A 14 -16.95 -42.56 -10.89
N GLU A 15 -17.26 -43.56 -10.07
CA GLU A 15 -16.68 -43.71 -8.73
C GLU A 15 -15.15 -43.66 -8.87
N ALA A 16 -14.50 -42.87 -8.02
CA ALA A 16 -13.06 -42.94 -7.84
C ALA A 16 -12.69 -44.36 -7.37
N PRO A 17 -11.57 -44.95 -7.84
CA PRO A 17 -11.20 -46.31 -7.47
C PRO A 17 -11.13 -46.43 -5.95
N ARG A 18 -11.85 -47.41 -5.41
CA ARG A 18 -11.90 -47.68 -3.97
C ARG A 18 -10.54 -48.20 -3.53
N VAL A 19 -10.18 -47.90 -2.29
CA VAL A 19 -8.89 -48.18 -1.65
C VAL A 19 -8.38 -49.63 -1.80
N ALA A 20 -9.26 -50.59 -2.13
CA ALA A 20 -8.90 -51.98 -2.44
C ALA A 20 -8.07 -52.14 -3.75
N ASP A 21 -8.21 -51.24 -4.73
CA ASP A 21 -7.44 -51.30 -5.99
C ASP A 21 -5.96 -50.92 -5.79
N PHE A 22 -5.64 -50.15 -4.74
CA PHE A 22 -4.26 -49.70 -4.52
C PHE A 22 -3.40 -50.84 -3.95
N ASP A 23 -3.94 -51.62 -3.02
CA ASP A 23 -3.22 -52.76 -2.46
C ASP A 23 -3.02 -53.86 -3.50
N GLU A 24 -4.02 -54.14 -4.34
CA GLU A 24 -3.85 -55.07 -5.47
C GLU A 24 -2.83 -54.57 -6.51
N LEU A 25 -2.82 -53.28 -6.80
CA LEU A 25 -1.83 -52.68 -7.69
C LEU A 25 -0.41 -52.74 -7.10
N VAL A 26 -0.27 -52.48 -5.81
CA VAL A 26 1.00 -52.57 -5.10
C VAL A 26 1.49 -54.01 -5.09
N ASP A 27 0.62 -54.98 -4.80
CA ASP A 27 0.95 -56.39 -4.82
C ASP A 27 1.31 -56.88 -6.23
N GLU A 28 0.62 -56.43 -7.28
CA GLU A 28 0.96 -56.76 -8.66
C GLU A 28 2.34 -56.18 -9.06
N VAL A 29 2.63 -54.95 -8.64
CA VAL A 29 3.93 -54.29 -8.88
C VAL A 29 5.05 -54.99 -8.11
N LEU A 30 4.83 -55.36 -6.85
CA LEU A 30 5.80 -56.07 -6.02
C LEU A 30 6.04 -57.50 -6.52
N ALA A 31 4.98 -58.21 -6.93
CA ALA A 31 5.07 -59.54 -7.52
C ALA A 31 5.83 -59.53 -8.86
N LYS A 32 5.64 -58.50 -9.71
CA LYS A 32 6.40 -58.32 -10.95
C LYS A 32 7.87 -57.97 -10.72
N LYS A 33 8.19 -57.22 -9.67
CA LYS A 33 9.55 -56.72 -9.40
C LYS A 33 10.42 -57.72 -8.62
N GLY A 34 9.81 -58.69 -7.93
CA GLY A 34 10.50 -59.71 -7.13
C GLY A 34 11.24 -59.12 -5.91
N PRO A 35 11.84 -59.96 -5.05
CA PRO A 35 12.69 -59.47 -3.96
C PRO A 35 13.94 -58.81 -4.55
N SER A 36 13.92 -57.48 -4.65
CA SER A 36 15.11 -56.70 -4.99
C SER A 36 16.09 -56.81 -3.84
N LYS A 37 17.24 -57.45 -4.06
CA LYS A 37 18.37 -57.26 -3.15
C LYS A 37 18.71 -55.76 -3.19
N TYR A 38 18.91 -55.17 -2.02
CA TYR A 38 19.47 -53.83 -1.92
C TYR A 38 20.93 -53.93 -2.37
N THR A 39 21.18 -53.72 -3.66
CA THR A 39 22.53 -53.83 -4.25
C THR A 39 23.24 -52.49 -4.33
N ASP A 40 22.48 -51.39 -4.36
CA ASP A 40 22.95 -50.02 -4.58
C ASP A 40 23.02 -49.19 -3.28
N GLY A 41 23.43 -49.79 -2.16
CA GLY A 41 23.73 -48.99 -1.00
C GLY A 41 24.67 -49.66 -0.01
N LEU A 42 25.05 -48.87 0.99
CA LEU A 42 26.05 -49.15 2.03
C LEU A 42 26.16 -50.65 2.36
N SER A 43 27.12 -51.32 1.73
CA SER A 43 27.51 -52.71 2.01
C SER A 43 28.83 -52.72 2.78
N GLU A 44 29.14 -53.82 3.49
CA GLU A 44 30.40 -53.95 4.24
C GLU A 44 31.65 -53.83 3.36
N ASP A 45 31.53 -54.04 2.05
CA ASP A 45 32.64 -53.96 1.10
C ASP A 45 32.72 -52.61 0.35
N ASN A 46 31.64 -51.83 0.31
CA ASN A 46 31.53 -50.58 -0.47
C ASN A 46 31.18 -49.35 0.39
N TRP A 47 31.13 -49.49 1.73
CA TRP A 47 30.68 -48.41 2.61
C TRP A 47 31.63 -47.21 2.61
N GLU A 48 32.94 -47.41 2.51
CA GLU A 48 33.91 -46.31 2.46
C GLU A 48 33.67 -45.44 1.23
N GLU A 49 33.54 -46.05 0.05
CA GLU A 49 33.30 -45.32 -1.22
C GLU A 49 31.94 -44.62 -1.24
N GLU A 50 30.89 -45.25 -0.68
CA GLU A 50 29.56 -44.63 -0.60
C GLU A 50 29.50 -43.50 0.43
N LEU A 51 30.16 -43.63 1.58
CA LEU A 51 30.28 -42.52 2.55
C LEU A 51 31.09 -41.38 1.97
N GLU A 52 32.17 -41.65 1.21
CA GLU A 52 32.95 -40.60 0.55
C GLU A 52 32.13 -39.82 -0.50
N LYS A 53 31.04 -40.36 -1.04
CA LYS A 53 30.11 -39.61 -1.91
C LYS A 53 29.17 -38.67 -1.13
N ILE A 54 29.06 -38.84 0.19
CA ILE A 54 28.21 -38.02 1.04
C ILE A 54 29.01 -36.79 1.50
N PRO A 55 28.54 -35.55 1.24
CA PRO A 55 29.26 -34.33 1.58
C PRO A 55 29.69 -34.19 3.05
N LEU A 56 28.97 -34.85 3.96
CA LEU A 56 29.29 -34.86 5.39
C LEU A 56 30.51 -35.72 5.76
N PHE A 57 30.81 -36.75 4.96
CA PHE A 57 31.87 -37.74 5.21
C PHE A 57 32.99 -37.72 4.17
N MET A 58 32.91 -36.83 3.18
CA MET A 58 33.96 -36.57 2.19
C MET A 58 35.30 -36.22 2.87
N THR A 59 36.35 -36.99 2.56
CA THR A 59 37.72 -36.71 3.04
C THR A 59 38.40 -35.59 2.25
N ARG A 60 37.95 -35.34 1.00
CA ARG A 60 38.46 -34.29 0.11
C ARG A 60 37.31 -33.66 -0.67
N ALA A 61 37.31 -32.33 -0.76
CA ALA A 61 36.38 -31.61 -1.61
C ALA A 61 36.85 -31.67 -3.07
N PRO A 62 36.00 -32.06 -4.05
CA PRO A 62 36.33 -32.00 -5.46
C PRO A 62 36.54 -30.55 -5.92
N THR A 63 37.45 -30.33 -6.88
CA THR A 63 37.81 -28.99 -7.40
C THR A 63 36.75 -28.39 -8.31
N GLU A 64 35.98 -29.23 -9.02
CA GLU A 64 34.84 -28.85 -9.85
C GLU A 64 33.66 -29.74 -9.50
N ILE A 65 32.49 -29.14 -9.25
CA ILE A 65 31.28 -29.84 -8.83
C ILE A 65 30.36 -29.93 -10.06
N ASP A 66 30.25 -31.14 -10.63
CA ASP A 66 29.31 -31.42 -11.72
C ASP A 66 27.94 -31.83 -11.13
N PRO A 67 26.84 -31.10 -11.46
CA PRO A 67 25.49 -31.42 -10.99
C PRO A 67 25.00 -32.83 -11.33
N GLN A 68 25.52 -33.46 -12.39
CA GLN A 68 25.14 -34.84 -12.75
C GLN A 68 25.86 -35.89 -11.91
N SER A 69 27.13 -35.64 -11.56
CA SER A 69 27.95 -36.59 -10.80
C SER A 69 27.71 -36.51 -9.29
N ALA A 70 27.51 -35.31 -8.75
CA ALA A 70 27.38 -35.08 -7.31
C ALA A 70 26.20 -34.13 -7.01
N PRO A 71 24.95 -34.57 -7.22
CA PRO A 71 23.77 -33.71 -7.06
C PRO A 71 23.61 -33.18 -5.63
N ALA A 72 23.99 -33.95 -4.62
CA ALA A 72 23.93 -33.52 -3.21
C ALA A 72 24.96 -32.41 -2.91
N LEU A 73 26.16 -32.51 -3.50
CA LEU A 73 27.21 -31.51 -3.32
C LEU A 73 26.89 -30.24 -4.11
N ALA A 74 26.35 -30.37 -5.33
CA ALA A 74 25.85 -29.25 -6.12
C ALA A 74 24.69 -28.52 -5.42
N ALA A 75 23.75 -29.25 -4.82
CA ALA A 75 22.66 -28.66 -4.04
C ALA A 75 23.17 -27.94 -2.78
N LEU A 76 24.17 -28.49 -2.08
CA LEU A 76 24.82 -27.82 -0.95
C LEU A 76 25.64 -26.61 -1.39
N GLN A 77 26.32 -26.71 -2.52
CA GLN A 77 27.00 -25.58 -3.15
C GLN A 77 25.97 -24.50 -3.45
N ASP A 78 24.85 -24.81 -4.10
CA ASP A 78 23.77 -23.84 -4.30
C ASP A 78 23.22 -23.28 -2.98
N LEU A 79 23.19 -24.06 -1.89
CA LEU A 79 22.76 -23.56 -0.57
C LEU A 79 23.78 -22.60 0.08
N ILE A 80 25.07 -22.87 -0.11
CA ILE A 80 26.20 -22.09 0.43
C ILE A 80 26.46 -20.83 -0.42
N TYR A 81 26.29 -20.96 -1.74
CA TYR A 81 26.50 -19.94 -2.76
C TYR A 81 25.19 -19.27 -3.22
N GLN A 82 24.03 -19.63 -2.66
CA GLN A 82 22.94 -18.68 -2.41
C GLN A 82 23.48 -17.64 -1.44
N GLU A 83 24.31 -16.74 -1.98
CA GLU A 83 25.02 -15.75 -1.19
C GLU A 83 24.03 -15.06 -0.26
N ASP A 84 24.30 -15.06 1.05
CA ASP A 84 23.64 -14.22 2.06
C ASP A 84 23.99 -12.75 1.82
N THR A 85 23.83 -12.30 0.59
CA THR A 85 24.03 -10.94 0.17
C THR A 85 22.93 -10.09 0.80
N PRO A 86 23.25 -8.83 1.12
CA PRO A 86 22.25 -7.81 1.45
C PRO A 86 21.08 -7.77 0.46
N LYS A 87 21.32 -8.10 -0.81
CA LYS A 87 20.30 -8.16 -1.87
C LYS A 87 19.36 -9.35 -1.69
N SER A 88 19.90 -10.56 -1.48
CA SER A 88 19.09 -11.78 -1.27
C SER A 88 18.18 -11.64 -0.04
N ARG A 89 18.73 -11.18 1.09
CA ARG A 89 17.96 -10.91 2.33
C ARG A 89 16.87 -9.87 2.11
N ALA A 90 17.17 -8.79 1.38
CA ALA A 90 16.19 -7.76 1.05
C ALA A 90 15.06 -8.31 0.14
N LEU A 91 15.38 -9.21 -0.79
CA LEU A 91 14.40 -9.87 -1.66
C LEU A 91 13.48 -10.81 -0.88
N ALA A 92 14.03 -11.60 0.06
CA ALA A 92 13.23 -12.45 0.93
C ALA A 92 12.21 -11.60 1.74
N HIS A 93 12.67 -10.57 2.44
CA HIS A 93 11.79 -9.67 3.17
C HIS A 93 10.78 -8.91 2.28
N LYS A 94 11.14 -8.62 1.02
CA LYS A 94 10.23 -8.03 0.05
C LYS A 94 9.07 -8.98 -0.24
N GLU A 95 9.34 -10.27 -0.45
CA GLU A 95 8.28 -11.26 -0.69
C GLU A 95 7.40 -11.50 0.54
N ASP A 96 7.98 -11.57 1.73
CA ASP A 96 7.22 -11.64 2.99
C ASP A 96 6.29 -10.42 3.14
N GLY A 97 6.83 -9.21 2.87
CA GLY A 97 6.04 -7.98 2.86
C GLY A 97 4.90 -8.00 1.84
N ASN A 98 5.15 -8.56 0.65
CA ASN A 98 4.12 -8.74 -0.37
C ASN A 98 3.02 -9.69 0.12
N GLU A 99 3.37 -10.76 0.85
CA GLU A 99 2.40 -11.67 1.43
C GLU A 99 1.53 -10.99 2.50
N HIS A 100 2.15 -10.25 3.43
CA HIS A 100 1.42 -9.45 4.41
C HIS A 100 0.50 -8.41 3.74
N PHE A 101 0.97 -7.80 2.65
CA PHE A 101 0.18 -6.84 1.88
C PHE A 101 -1.05 -7.51 1.23
N ARG A 102 -0.87 -8.69 0.59
CA ARG A 102 -1.98 -9.48 0.01
C ARG A 102 -3.00 -9.88 1.08
N LYS A 103 -2.54 -10.23 2.28
CA LYS A 103 -3.38 -10.51 3.46
C LYS A 103 -4.00 -9.26 4.11
N LYS A 104 -3.85 -8.07 3.52
CA LYS A 104 -4.30 -6.76 4.02
C LYS A 104 -3.74 -6.39 5.39
N ARG A 105 -2.66 -7.03 5.83
CA ARG A 105 -1.96 -6.75 7.10
C ARG A 105 -0.92 -5.65 6.87
N TYR A 106 -1.39 -4.44 6.54
CA TYR A 106 -0.52 -3.36 6.06
C TYR A 106 0.52 -2.90 7.08
N ARG A 107 0.22 -2.98 8.39
CA ARG A 107 1.18 -2.62 9.45
C ARG A 107 2.39 -3.57 9.46
N GLN A 108 2.13 -4.87 9.39
CA GLN A 108 3.20 -5.89 9.28
C GLN A 108 3.98 -5.73 7.98
N ALA A 109 3.29 -5.45 6.86
CA ALA A 109 3.95 -5.19 5.59
C ALA A 109 4.92 -3.99 5.67
N VAL A 110 4.55 -2.91 6.37
CA VAL A 110 5.45 -1.77 6.58
C VAL A 110 6.69 -2.17 7.38
N GLU A 111 6.53 -2.98 8.42
CA GLU A 111 7.63 -3.46 9.27
C GLU A 111 8.58 -4.34 8.46
N THR A 112 8.07 -5.29 7.69
CA THR A 112 8.90 -6.19 6.85
C THR A 112 9.58 -5.44 5.70
N TYR A 113 8.91 -4.52 5.02
CA TYR A 113 9.57 -3.68 4.01
C TYR A 113 10.65 -2.78 4.63
N SER A 114 10.46 -2.31 5.86
CA SER A 114 11.49 -1.55 6.57
C SER A 114 12.69 -2.42 6.92
N ALA A 115 12.46 -3.67 7.34
CA ALA A 115 13.53 -4.65 7.53
C ALA A 115 14.29 -4.91 6.21
N ALA A 116 13.58 -5.02 5.08
CA ALA A 116 14.19 -5.17 3.76
C ALA A 116 15.11 -4.00 3.39
N ILE A 117 14.65 -2.76 3.62
CA ILE A 117 15.43 -1.54 3.35
C ILE A 117 16.68 -1.48 4.24
N ASN A 118 16.55 -1.91 5.51
CA ASN A 118 17.63 -1.91 6.49
C ASN A 118 18.73 -2.94 6.22
N GLN A 119 18.50 -3.93 5.33
CA GLN A 119 19.56 -4.84 4.89
C GLN A 119 20.69 -4.11 4.14
N GLY A 120 20.48 -2.86 3.72
CA GLY A 120 21.55 -2.04 3.14
C GLY A 120 21.90 -2.41 1.70
N CYS A 121 20.97 -3.02 0.96
CA CYS A 121 21.16 -3.31 -0.45
C CYS A 121 21.44 -2.01 -1.24
N LYS A 122 22.47 -2.04 -2.10
CA LYS A 122 22.89 -0.91 -2.96
C LYS A 122 22.17 -0.85 -4.30
N ASP A 123 21.37 -1.87 -4.62
CA ASP A 123 20.60 -1.94 -5.85
C ASP A 123 19.51 -0.85 -5.86
N ARG A 124 19.64 0.11 -6.78
CA ARG A 124 18.77 1.27 -6.90
C ARG A 124 17.33 0.88 -7.26
N GLU A 125 17.16 -0.08 -8.15
CA GLU A 125 15.84 -0.51 -8.60
C GLU A 125 15.10 -1.23 -7.47
N LEU A 126 15.78 -2.16 -6.79
CA LEU A 126 15.20 -2.86 -5.65
C LEU A 126 14.83 -1.89 -4.52
N ARG A 127 15.69 -0.91 -4.22
CA ARG A 127 15.39 0.13 -3.23
C ARG A 127 14.14 0.93 -3.63
N ALA A 128 14.04 1.37 -4.89
CA ALA A 128 12.88 2.10 -5.38
C ALA A 128 11.58 1.31 -5.21
N ILE A 129 11.61 0.01 -5.55
CA ILE A 129 10.48 -0.91 -5.36
C ILE A 129 10.11 -1.03 -3.88
N LEU A 130 11.09 -1.25 -3.00
CA LEU A 130 10.87 -1.40 -1.56
C LEU A 130 10.23 -0.15 -0.93
N PHE A 131 10.78 1.03 -1.22
CA PHE A 131 10.23 2.30 -0.74
C PHE A 131 8.81 2.52 -1.26
N CYS A 132 8.52 2.21 -2.53
CA CYS A 132 7.18 2.37 -3.09
C CYS A 132 6.15 1.36 -2.54
N ASN A 133 6.57 0.13 -2.25
CA ASN A 133 5.74 -0.87 -1.60
C ASN A 133 5.42 -0.48 -0.15
N ARG A 134 6.42 0.06 0.58
CA ARG A 134 6.21 0.65 1.91
C ARG A 134 5.29 1.87 1.84
N ALA A 135 5.49 2.78 0.88
CA ALA A 135 4.63 3.94 0.64
C ALA A 135 3.18 3.52 0.38
N THR A 136 2.97 2.48 -0.42
CA THR A 136 1.64 1.93 -0.71
C THR A 136 0.98 1.35 0.54
N SER A 137 1.75 0.64 1.36
CA SER A 137 1.25 0.10 2.63
C SER A 137 0.88 1.21 3.63
N GLN A 138 1.73 2.25 3.74
CA GLN A 138 1.45 3.44 4.54
C GLN A 138 0.23 4.21 4.03
N TYR A 139 0.06 4.33 2.72
CA TYR A 139 -1.11 4.94 2.10
C TYR A 139 -2.41 4.21 2.47
N ARG A 140 -2.38 2.87 2.50
CA ARG A 140 -3.52 2.04 2.92
C ARG A 140 -3.85 2.20 4.41
N LEU A 141 -2.85 2.50 5.24
CA LEU A 141 -3.05 2.83 6.66
C LEU A 141 -3.55 4.27 6.90
N GLY A 142 -3.56 5.12 5.87
CA GLY A 142 -3.93 6.54 6.00
C GLY A 142 -2.76 7.46 6.39
N ASN A 143 -1.54 6.94 6.47
CA ASN A 143 -0.33 7.69 6.83
C ASN A 143 0.25 8.42 5.60
N PHE A 144 -0.50 9.39 5.06
CA PHE A 144 -0.17 10.02 3.78
C PHE A 144 1.14 10.81 3.79
N ARG A 145 1.54 11.38 4.93
CA ARG A 145 2.83 12.10 5.05
C ARG A 145 4.02 11.15 4.95
N SER A 146 3.98 10.04 5.67
CA SER A 146 5.01 8.99 5.62
C SER A 146 5.06 8.34 4.23
N ALA A 147 3.89 8.06 3.64
CA ALA A 147 3.81 7.54 2.28
C ALA A 147 4.41 8.49 1.23
N LEU A 148 4.22 9.81 1.37
CA LEU A 148 4.83 10.80 0.49
C LEU A 148 6.35 10.85 0.64
N ALA A 149 6.86 10.76 1.86
CA ALA A 149 8.31 10.71 2.11
C ALA A 149 8.93 9.47 1.46
N ASP A 150 8.30 8.30 1.64
CA ASP A 150 8.74 7.04 1.03
C ASP A 150 8.67 7.09 -0.51
N ALA A 151 7.62 7.66 -1.08
CA ALA A 151 7.53 7.86 -2.53
C ALA A 151 8.64 8.78 -3.07
N GLY A 152 9.03 9.81 -2.30
CA GLY A 152 10.16 10.67 -2.63
C GLY A 152 11.52 9.94 -2.57
N GLU A 153 11.73 9.05 -1.60
CA GLU A 153 12.92 8.19 -1.55
C GLU A 153 12.95 7.17 -2.71
N ALA A 154 11.79 6.64 -3.08
CA ALA A 154 11.67 5.75 -4.23
C ALA A 154 12.07 6.47 -5.52
N HIS A 155 11.58 7.70 -5.72
CA HIS A 155 11.96 8.54 -6.85
C HIS A 155 13.45 8.87 -6.84
N ARG A 156 14.03 9.28 -5.70
CA ARG A 156 15.49 9.49 -5.57
C ARG A 156 16.34 8.27 -5.95
N SER A 157 15.81 7.07 -5.72
CA SER A 157 16.50 5.82 -6.06
C SER A 157 16.38 5.51 -7.55
N ASN A 158 15.19 5.72 -8.13
CA ASN A 158 14.92 5.59 -9.55
C ASN A 158 13.95 6.69 -10.00
N ASP A 159 14.48 7.69 -10.72
CA ASP A 159 13.74 8.88 -11.12
C ASP A 159 12.60 8.55 -12.10
N GLU A 160 12.75 7.49 -12.90
CA GLU A 160 11.77 7.06 -13.91
C GLU A 160 10.69 6.13 -13.33
N TYR A 161 10.71 5.87 -12.02
CA TYR A 161 9.80 4.91 -11.42
C TYR A 161 8.36 5.43 -11.29
N MET A 162 7.58 5.21 -12.35
CA MET A 162 6.21 5.72 -12.52
C MET A 162 5.28 5.45 -11.31
N LYS A 163 5.37 4.26 -10.70
CA LYS A 163 4.53 3.90 -9.54
C LYS A 163 4.77 4.81 -8.34
N ALA A 164 6.01 5.25 -8.12
CA ALA A 164 6.33 6.19 -7.04
C ALA A 164 5.77 7.58 -7.33
N ILE A 165 5.88 8.06 -8.57
CA ILE A 165 5.35 9.37 -8.99
C ILE A 165 3.82 9.42 -8.84
N VAL A 166 3.12 8.37 -9.29
CA VAL A 166 1.67 8.23 -9.09
C VAL A 166 1.33 8.23 -7.61
N ARG A 167 2.04 7.44 -6.79
CA ARG A 167 1.79 7.39 -5.34
C ARG A 167 2.04 8.74 -4.65
N ALA A 168 3.10 9.46 -5.01
CA ALA A 168 3.40 10.78 -4.48
C ALA A 168 2.28 11.78 -4.82
N SER A 169 1.78 11.73 -6.06
CA SER A 169 0.67 12.55 -6.55
C SER A 169 -0.61 12.29 -5.75
N GLU A 170 -0.98 11.02 -5.56
CA GLU A 170 -2.13 10.61 -4.74
C GLU A 170 -1.99 11.09 -3.28
N CYS A 171 -0.80 10.92 -2.67
CA CYS A 171 -0.56 11.36 -1.31
C CYS A 171 -0.71 12.89 -1.17
N CYS A 172 -0.20 13.66 -2.13
CA CYS A 172 -0.34 15.11 -2.15
C CYS A 172 -1.80 15.55 -2.24
N VAL A 173 -2.60 14.88 -3.08
CA VAL A 173 -4.05 15.13 -3.17
C VAL A 173 -4.74 14.85 -1.84
N ARG A 174 -4.44 13.71 -1.19
CA ARG A 174 -5.01 13.36 0.13
C ARG A 174 -4.61 14.35 1.23
N LEU A 175 -3.41 14.91 1.15
CA LEU A 175 -2.92 15.95 2.06
C LEU A 175 -3.42 17.37 1.73
N LYS A 176 -4.27 17.53 0.70
CA LYS A 176 -4.73 18.83 0.18
C LYS A 176 -3.57 19.76 -0.24
N ARG A 177 -2.41 19.19 -0.60
CA ARG A 177 -1.24 19.90 -1.14
C ARG A 177 -1.31 19.88 -2.68
N PHE A 178 -2.34 20.53 -3.23
CA PHE A 178 -2.66 20.39 -4.65
C PHE A 178 -1.60 20.98 -5.59
N SER A 179 -0.89 22.04 -5.17
CA SER A 179 0.22 22.59 -5.95
C SER A 179 1.35 21.59 -6.18
N GLU A 180 1.69 20.81 -5.16
CA GLU A 180 2.71 19.75 -5.25
C GLU A 180 2.21 18.53 -6.01
N ALA A 181 0.93 18.17 -5.84
CA ALA A 181 0.32 17.11 -6.64
C ALA A 181 0.43 17.40 -8.15
N LEU A 182 0.20 18.66 -8.56
CA LEU A 182 0.33 19.06 -9.96
C LEU A 182 1.76 18.92 -10.48
N LYS A 183 2.77 19.30 -9.67
CA LYS A 183 4.18 19.12 -10.04
C LYS A 183 4.53 17.65 -10.26
N TRP A 184 4.09 16.77 -9.36
CA TRP A 184 4.31 15.32 -9.53
C TRP A 184 3.58 14.77 -10.76
N CYS A 185 2.35 15.22 -11.02
CA CYS A 185 1.63 14.87 -12.25
C CYS A 185 2.37 15.35 -13.50
N GLU A 186 2.92 16.56 -13.49
CA GLU A 186 3.71 17.11 -14.60
C GLU A 186 4.95 16.24 -14.85
N ILE A 187 5.75 15.95 -13.82
CA ILE A 187 6.92 15.07 -13.92
C ILE A 187 6.53 13.72 -14.54
N GLY A 188 5.50 13.05 -14.02
CA GLY A 188 5.08 11.76 -14.55
C GLY A 188 4.55 11.83 -15.99
N LEU A 189 3.84 12.90 -16.36
CA LEU A 189 3.35 13.09 -17.72
C LEU A 189 4.46 13.46 -18.71
N THR A 190 5.60 14.02 -18.25
CA THR A 190 6.78 14.18 -19.11
C THR A 190 7.42 12.85 -19.49
N LEU A 191 7.35 11.85 -18.60
CA LEU A 191 7.85 10.49 -18.85
C LEU A 191 6.84 9.67 -19.67
N GLU A 192 5.58 9.68 -19.26
CA GLU A 192 4.48 8.96 -19.92
C GLU A 192 3.27 9.88 -20.12
N ASP A 193 3.20 10.56 -21.27
CA ASP A 193 2.08 11.47 -21.56
C ASP A 193 0.71 10.75 -21.55
N LYS A 194 0.66 9.46 -21.93
CA LYS A 194 -0.60 8.71 -22.06
C LYS A 194 -1.10 8.11 -20.75
N ASN A 195 -0.46 8.35 -19.60
CA ASN A 195 -0.86 7.76 -18.34
C ASN A 195 -2.24 8.29 -17.87
N PRO A 196 -3.30 7.44 -17.84
CA PRO A 196 -4.66 7.91 -17.53
C PRO A 196 -4.82 8.31 -16.07
N VAL A 197 -4.09 7.65 -15.16
CA VAL A 197 -4.17 7.90 -13.71
C VAL A 197 -3.64 9.29 -13.40
N LEU A 198 -2.49 9.67 -13.96
CA LEU A 198 -1.92 11.00 -13.77
C LEU A 198 -2.76 12.10 -14.39
N LYS A 199 -3.37 11.86 -15.57
CA LYS A 199 -4.31 12.82 -16.19
C LYS A 199 -5.52 13.06 -15.28
N GLN A 200 -6.11 12.00 -14.74
CA GLN A 200 -7.22 12.11 -13.80
C GLN A 200 -6.80 12.83 -12.51
N LEU A 201 -5.66 12.46 -11.92
CA LEU A 201 -5.13 13.12 -10.72
C LEU A 201 -4.89 14.61 -10.95
N ARG A 202 -4.34 15.00 -12.10
CA ARG A 202 -4.15 16.41 -12.47
C ARG A 202 -5.48 17.18 -12.52
N VAL A 203 -6.52 16.60 -13.14
CA VAL A 203 -7.85 17.21 -13.19
C VAL A 203 -8.45 17.35 -11.79
N THR A 204 -8.36 16.31 -10.95
CA THR A 204 -8.85 16.39 -9.58
C THR A 204 -8.10 17.44 -8.76
N ALA A 205 -6.77 17.47 -8.84
CA ALA A 205 -5.93 18.43 -8.12
C ALA A 205 -6.19 19.88 -8.57
N THR A 206 -6.34 20.15 -9.86
CA THR A 206 -6.68 21.51 -10.34
C THR A 206 -8.05 21.98 -9.87
N THR A 207 -9.05 21.08 -9.87
CA THR A 207 -10.43 21.38 -9.47
C THR A 207 -10.51 21.66 -7.97
N GLU A 208 -9.91 20.78 -7.16
CA GLU A 208 -9.87 20.94 -5.71
C GLU A 208 -9.02 22.13 -5.28
N LYS A 209 -7.91 22.45 -6.00
CA LYS A 209 -7.14 23.67 -5.76
C LYS A 209 -7.98 24.93 -5.94
N LYS A 210 -8.71 25.04 -7.05
CA LYS A 210 -9.62 26.18 -7.30
C LYS A 210 -10.70 26.27 -6.24
N LYS A 211 -11.25 25.13 -5.81
CA LYS A 211 -12.23 25.08 -4.72
C LYS A 211 -11.64 25.58 -3.40
N GLN A 212 -10.46 25.09 -3.02
CA GLN A 212 -9.76 25.52 -1.81
C GLN A 212 -9.43 27.02 -1.82
N GLU A 213 -9.03 27.57 -2.97
CA GLU A 213 -8.78 29.01 -3.11
C GLU A 213 -10.05 29.84 -2.95
N ARG A 214 -11.19 29.39 -3.52
CA ARG A 214 -12.48 30.06 -3.35
C ARG A 214 -12.95 30.01 -1.89
N ASP A 215 -12.84 28.85 -1.25
CA ASP A 215 -13.27 28.67 0.14
C ASP A 215 -12.41 29.55 1.07
N LYS A 216 -11.09 29.60 0.85
CA LYS A 216 -10.18 30.47 1.59
C LYS A 216 -10.54 31.95 1.42
N ARG A 217 -10.82 32.40 0.18
CA ARG A 217 -11.26 33.79 -0.07
C ARG A 217 -12.57 34.12 0.64
N ARG A 218 -13.53 33.18 0.66
CA ARG A 218 -14.81 33.35 1.34
C ARG A 218 -14.63 33.45 2.86
N GLU A 219 -13.77 32.60 3.43
CA GLU A 219 -13.43 32.62 4.86
C GLU A 219 -12.72 33.91 5.26
N GLU A 220 -11.74 34.36 4.46
CA GLU A 220 -11.07 35.66 4.65
C GLU A 220 -12.03 36.85 4.54
N ALA A 221 -12.97 36.83 3.60
CA ALA A 221 -13.99 37.87 3.48
C ALA A 221 -14.96 37.86 4.67
N ALA A 222 -15.39 36.69 5.13
CA ALA A 222 -16.28 36.53 6.27
C ALA A 222 -15.61 36.99 7.58
N THR A 223 -14.34 36.63 7.78
CA THR A 223 -13.54 37.05 8.95
C THR A 223 -13.31 38.56 8.94
N ARG A 224 -12.98 39.17 7.79
CA ARG A 224 -12.88 40.63 7.65
C ARG A 224 -14.21 41.33 7.91
N ALA A 225 -15.31 40.86 7.34
CA ALA A 225 -16.63 41.44 7.58
C ALA A 225 -17.06 41.32 9.05
N LYS A 226 -16.73 40.21 9.72
CA LYS A 226 -16.95 40.05 11.16
C LYS A 226 -16.10 41.06 11.95
N SER A 227 -14.80 41.15 11.67
CA SER A 227 -13.92 42.12 12.31
C SER A 227 -14.39 43.55 12.13
N GLN A 228 -14.89 43.91 10.94
CA GLN A 228 -15.44 45.25 10.67
C GLN A 228 -16.70 45.53 11.51
N ARG A 229 -17.65 44.59 11.55
CA ARG A 229 -18.84 44.72 12.42
C ARG A 229 -18.46 44.83 13.89
N ASP A 230 -17.51 44.01 14.35
CA ASP A 230 -17.05 44.03 15.74
C ASP A 230 -16.40 45.40 16.08
N THR A 231 -15.61 45.97 15.17
CA THR A 231 -15.04 47.32 15.36
C THR A 231 -16.09 48.43 15.38
N GLU A 232 -17.11 48.34 14.51
CA GLU A 232 -18.21 49.29 14.44
C GLU A 232 -19.07 49.24 15.71
N LEU A 233 -19.39 48.04 16.20
CA LEU A 233 -20.11 47.86 17.46
C LEU A 233 -19.34 48.44 18.65
N VAL A 234 -18.03 48.24 18.71
CA VAL A 234 -17.19 48.83 19.78
C VAL A 234 -17.21 50.37 19.71
N GLN A 235 -17.18 50.95 18.51
CA GLN A 235 -17.30 52.40 18.35
C GLN A 235 -18.66 52.91 18.82
N ILE A 236 -19.75 52.24 18.42
CA ILE A 236 -21.11 52.58 18.85
C ILE A 236 -21.26 52.50 20.37
N ILE A 237 -20.76 51.43 21.01
CA ILE A 237 -20.80 51.28 22.47
C ILE A 237 -20.02 52.39 23.17
N LYS A 238 -18.83 52.77 22.66
CA LYS A 238 -18.04 53.87 23.21
C LYS A 238 -18.79 55.20 23.14
N VAL A 239 -19.38 55.54 21.99
CA VAL A 239 -20.17 56.76 21.81
C VAL A 239 -21.40 56.76 22.71
N GLY A 240 -22.15 55.66 22.75
CA GLY A 240 -23.31 55.52 23.63
C GLY A 240 -22.97 55.64 25.11
N THR A 241 -21.84 55.08 25.54
CA THR A 241 -21.35 55.22 26.92
C THR A 241 -20.99 56.67 27.25
N LEU A 242 -20.32 57.38 26.33
CA LEU A 242 -19.99 58.81 26.48
C LEU A 242 -21.25 59.68 26.56
N LEU A 243 -22.22 59.47 25.68
CA LEU A 243 -23.50 60.21 25.71
C LEU A 243 -24.23 60.00 27.03
N ARG A 244 -24.23 58.78 27.57
CA ARG A 244 -24.87 58.47 28.86
C ARG A 244 -24.19 59.16 30.05
N LEU A 245 -22.89 59.41 29.97
CA LEU A 245 -22.15 60.18 30.99
C LEU A 245 -22.40 61.69 30.90
N PHE A 246 -22.78 62.20 29.72
CA PHE A 246 -23.03 63.63 29.49
C PHE A 246 -24.49 64.05 29.75
N ILE A 247 -25.45 63.14 29.64
CA ILE A 247 -26.86 63.42 29.99
C ILE A 247 -27.00 63.30 31.52
N SER A 248 -26.95 64.43 32.21
CA SER A 248 -27.23 64.52 33.65
C SER A 248 -28.72 64.20 33.92
N PRO A 249 -29.09 63.49 35.00
CA PRO A 249 -30.49 63.11 35.29
C PRO A 249 -31.45 64.29 35.48
N SER A 250 -30.94 65.52 35.55
CA SER A 250 -31.69 66.72 35.90
C SER A 250 -32.60 67.27 34.79
N SER A 251 -32.59 66.71 33.57
CA SER A 251 -33.42 67.18 32.44
C SER A 251 -34.50 66.18 32.01
N ALA A 252 -34.81 65.16 32.82
CA ALA A 252 -35.93 64.27 32.54
C ALA A 252 -37.26 64.99 32.83
N PRO A 253 -38.18 65.15 31.86
CA PRO A 253 -39.48 65.77 32.10
C PRO A 253 -40.30 64.95 33.11
N SER A 254 -41.02 65.65 33.99
CA SER A 254 -41.87 65.03 35.01
C SER A 254 -43.03 64.23 34.39
N PRO A 255 -43.51 63.15 35.03
CA PRO A 255 -44.51 62.24 34.45
C PRO A 255 -45.88 62.84 34.05
N GLU A 256 -46.14 64.11 34.36
CA GLU A 256 -47.44 64.77 34.15
C GLU A 256 -47.67 65.27 32.71
N GLU A 257 -46.69 65.21 31.81
CA GLU A 257 -46.81 65.77 30.45
C GLU A 257 -47.17 64.74 29.34
N TYR A 258 -47.44 63.48 29.71
CA TYR A 258 -47.86 62.45 28.75
C TYR A 258 -49.39 62.38 28.62
N HIS A 259 -50.00 63.39 28.00
CA HIS A 259 -51.36 63.25 27.47
C HIS A 259 -51.35 62.34 26.23
N TYR A 260 -51.55 61.04 26.45
CA TYR A 260 -51.82 60.08 25.38
C TYR A 260 -53.21 60.33 24.79
N THR A 261 -53.30 61.07 23.68
CA THR A 261 -54.50 61.05 22.85
C THR A 261 -54.47 59.80 21.95
N TYR A 262 -54.98 58.68 22.46
CA TYR A 262 -55.32 57.52 21.63
C TYR A 262 -56.54 57.85 20.78
N ARG A 263 -56.31 58.32 19.54
CA ARG A 263 -57.36 58.49 18.54
C ARG A 263 -57.50 57.16 17.78
N TRP A 264 -58.38 56.29 18.27
CA TRP A 264 -58.82 55.12 17.51
C TRP A 264 -59.51 55.61 16.24
N ARG A 265 -58.95 55.25 15.08
CA ARG A 265 -59.55 55.51 13.77
C ARG A 265 -60.34 54.26 13.40
N ASP A 266 -61.65 54.31 13.62
CA ASP A 266 -62.59 53.38 13.00
C ASP A 266 -62.64 53.64 11.49
N GLN A 267 -62.27 52.64 10.70
CA GLN A 267 -62.90 52.23 9.42
C GLN A 267 -62.15 51.05 8.81
#